data_AF-A0A6J2YRN6-F1
#
_entry.id   AF-A0A6J2YRN6-F1
#
_cell.length_a   1.000
_cell.length_b   1.000
_cell.length_c   1.000
_cell.angle_alpha   90.00
_cell.angle_beta   90.00
_cell.angle_gamma   90.00
#
_symmetry.space_group_name_H-M   'P 1'
#
loop_
_entity.id
_entity.type
_entity.pdbx_description
1 polymer ?
#
loop_
_entity_poly.entity_id
_entity_poly.type
_entity_poly.pdbx_seq_one_letter_code
_entity_poly.pdbx_strand_id
1 'polypeptide(L)'
;MTQLLEDLDEEYDILISSITLAKHNILHPKVISPKDLLNELSNVKLVNGLHFPLSISYSTIHKYFEISKLQVLLSGTILIFGISIPLVEELNYNLFKLLPLPVSHSSSNLYSYIEPTIPYLLISTSKVYYVAMRDLSTCTKTTEDEYICKNSQAIRVQEHPVCEVFLYVSIIKKIPEDCLAKTVKANFEIWHPLEKNTWLFLMSNPTPLTLSCQDSQIEDIEIKSSGLLSIEPFCKGYTQTITLQAFSVTTRNVSYYTPDYNIVLDDCCLKKEIKLNITPLDLEPVKITNLKLDELNFANHKLNQLDDLLDIQLKKPFIVQHVQPWNF
;
A
#
# COMPACT_ATOMS: atom_id res chain seq x y z
N MET A 1 -61.44 11.02 0.27
CA MET A 1 -61.20 10.02 -0.79
C MET A 1 -59.88 10.32 -1.51
N THR A 2 -59.61 11.58 -1.86
CA THR A 2 -58.31 12.04 -2.41
C THR A 2 -57.13 11.81 -1.47
N GLN A 3 -57.23 12.22 -0.19
CA GLN A 3 -56.17 12.02 0.81
C GLN A 3 -55.73 10.55 0.94
N LEU A 4 -56.70 9.64 0.95
CA LEU A 4 -56.47 8.21 1.16
C LEU A 4 -55.81 7.53 -0.05
N LEU A 5 -56.01 8.10 -1.25
CA LEU A 5 -55.32 7.70 -2.48
C LEU A 5 -53.89 8.23 -2.48
N GLU A 6 -53.68 9.48 -2.05
CA GLU A 6 -52.34 10.08 -1.92
C GLU A 6 -51.48 9.32 -0.89
N ASP A 7 -52.04 9.00 0.28
CA ASP A 7 -51.34 8.22 1.31
C ASP A 7 -50.93 6.83 0.81
N LEU A 8 -51.79 6.18 0.00
CA LEU A 8 -51.53 4.86 -0.58
C LEU A 8 -50.44 4.91 -1.65
N ASP A 9 -50.44 5.96 -2.47
CA ASP A 9 -49.42 6.17 -3.52
C ASP A 9 -48.05 6.41 -2.87
N GLU A 10 -47.99 7.20 -1.79
CA GLU A 10 -46.76 7.44 -1.03
C GLU A 10 -46.20 6.16 -0.41
N GLU A 11 -47.04 5.32 0.21
CA GLU A 11 -46.60 4.03 0.74
C GLU A 11 -46.05 3.10 -0.35
N TYR A 12 -46.69 3.10 -1.53
CA TYR A 12 -46.26 2.28 -2.66
C TYR A 12 -44.91 2.74 -3.22
N ASP A 13 -44.70 4.05 -3.35
CA ASP A 13 -43.43 4.64 -3.76
C ASP A 13 -42.31 4.38 -2.74
N ILE A 14 -42.62 4.44 -1.44
CA ILE A 14 -41.68 4.09 -0.37
C ILE A 14 -41.29 2.61 -0.47
N LEU A 15 -42.23 1.71 -0.76
CA LEU A 15 -41.94 0.29 -0.91
C LEU A 15 -41.05 0.03 -2.13
N ILE A 16 -41.39 0.60 -3.29
CA ILE A 16 -40.61 0.46 -4.53
C ILE A 16 -39.19 1.01 -4.33
N SER A 17 -39.06 2.19 -3.75
CA SER A 17 -37.75 2.80 -3.48
C SER A 17 -36.95 1.96 -2.48
N SER A 18 -37.58 1.45 -1.42
CA SER A 18 -36.92 0.58 -0.43
C SER A 18 -36.38 -0.70 -1.08
N ILE A 19 -37.16 -1.35 -1.94
CA ILE A 19 -36.72 -2.55 -2.68
C ILE A 19 -35.58 -2.21 -3.64
N THR A 20 -35.71 -1.11 -4.37
CA THR A 20 -34.72 -0.67 -5.37
C THR A 20 -33.39 -0.32 -4.71
N LEU A 21 -33.41 0.41 -3.60
CA LEU A 21 -32.23 0.74 -2.80
C LEU A 21 -31.59 -0.51 -2.22
N ALA A 22 -32.39 -1.43 -1.66
CA ALA A 22 -31.87 -2.66 -1.08
C ALA A 22 -31.18 -3.56 -2.11
N LYS A 23 -31.64 -3.59 -3.37
CA LYS A 23 -30.93 -4.27 -4.48
C LYS A 23 -29.55 -3.69 -4.77
N HIS A 24 -29.32 -2.42 -4.44
CA HIS A 24 -28.02 -1.75 -4.52
C HIS A 24 -27.27 -1.76 -3.19
N ASN A 25 -27.69 -2.60 -2.23
CA ASN A 25 -27.14 -2.70 -0.88
C ASN A 25 -27.25 -1.39 -0.07
N ILE A 26 -28.28 -0.59 -0.33
CA ILE A 26 -28.58 0.63 0.41
C ILE A 26 -29.83 0.39 1.27
N LEU A 27 -29.69 0.54 2.58
CA LEU A 27 -30.78 0.28 3.53
C LEU A 27 -31.65 1.54 3.68
N HIS A 28 -32.89 1.46 3.22
CA HIS A 28 -33.83 2.57 3.34
C HIS A 28 -34.32 2.71 4.80
N PRO A 29 -34.34 3.92 5.41
CA PRO A 29 -34.71 4.11 6.81
C PRO A 29 -36.15 3.71 7.18
N LYS A 30 -37.04 3.57 6.18
CA LYS A 30 -38.41 3.06 6.42
C LYS A 30 -38.46 1.54 6.61
N VAL A 31 -37.42 0.81 6.21
CA VAL A 31 -37.30 -0.64 6.47
C VAL A 31 -36.96 -0.86 7.95
N ILE A 32 -35.97 -0.15 8.45
CA ILE A 32 -35.62 -0.10 9.86
C ILE A 32 -35.01 1.26 10.18
N SER A 33 -35.48 1.91 11.25
CA SER A 33 -34.89 3.17 11.67
C SER A 33 -33.55 2.93 12.37
N PRO A 34 -32.62 3.91 12.38
CA PRO A 34 -31.38 3.78 13.14
C PRO A 34 -31.60 3.48 14.63
N LYS A 35 -32.69 4.02 15.22
CA LYS A 35 -33.03 3.78 16.62
C LYS A 35 -33.45 2.32 16.84
N ASP A 36 -34.26 1.78 15.95
CA ASP A 36 -34.72 0.39 16.07
C ASP A 36 -33.57 -0.59 15.85
N LEU A 37 -32.71 -0.33 14.85
CA LEU A 37 -31.49 -1.13 14.65
C LEU A 37 -30.59 -1.11 15.90
N LEU A 38 -30.40 0.06 16.53
CA LEU A 38 -29.61 0.15 17.76
C LEU A 38 -30.19 -0.73 18.88
N ASN A 39 -31.51 -0.70 19.06
CA ASN A 39 -32.19 -1.49 20.08
C ASN A 39 -32.05 -2.99 19.81
N GLU A 40 -32.24 -3.42 18.55
CA GLU A 40 -32.06 -4.82 18.16
C GLU A 40 -30.63 -5.28 18.45
N LEU A 41 -29.61 -4.53 18.00
CA LEU A 41 -28.21 -4.91 18.22
C LEU A 41 -27.82 -4.95 19.69
N SER A 42 -28.36 -4.04 20.51
CA SER A 42 -28.08 -4.00 21.95
C SER A 42 -28.63 -5.23 22.70
N ASN A 43 -29.65 -5.90 22.13
CA ASN A 43 -30.27 -7.07 22.74
C ASN A 43 -29.65 -8.40 22.28
N VAL A 44 -28.80 -8.38 21.25
CA VAL A 44 -28.16 -9.58 20.71
C VAL A 44 -27.09 -10.11 21.67
N LYS A 45 -27.18 -11.39 22.02
CA LYS A 45 -26.11 -12.12 22.70
C LYS A 45 -25.22 -12.81 21.66
N LEU A 46 -23.99 -12.34 21.54
CA LEU A 46 -23.00 -12.94 20.63
C LEU A 46 -22.38 -14.20 21.22
N VAL A 47 -21.93 -15.08 20.33
CA VAL A 47 -21.11 -16.25 20.69
C VAL A 47 -19.74 -15.78 21.18
N ASN A 48 -19.16 -16.49 22.15
CA ASN A 48 -17.84 -16.15 22.69
C ASN A 48 -16.78 -16.02 21.58
N GLY A 49 -15.99 -14.93 21.64
CA GLY A 49 -14.90 -14.64 20.70
C GLY A 49 -15.31 -13.91 19.42
N LEU A 50 -16.61 -13.65 19.22
CA LEU A 50 -17.10 -12.80 18.14
C LEU A 50 -17.65 -11.49 18.69
N HIS A 51 -17.32 -10.41 17.98
CA HIS A 51 -17.69 -9.07 18.36
C HIS A 51 -18.35 -8.33 17.22
N PHE A 52 -19.14 -7.34 17.62
CA PHE A 52 -19.61 -6.34 16.70
C PHE A 52 -18.42 -5.50 16.20
N PRO A 53 -18.39 -5.18 14.89
CA PRO A 53 -17.28 -4.48 14.25
C PRO A 53 -17.07 -3.04 14.73
N LEU A 54 -18.12 -2.44 15.28
CA LEU A 54 -18.13 -1.08 15.79
C LEU A 54 -18.87 -1.08 17.12
N SER A 55 -18.60 -0.12 18.00
CA SER A 55 -19.42 0.06 19.20
C SER A 55 -20.89 0.27 18.82
N ILE A 56 -21.83 -0.27 19.61
CA ILE A 56 -23.27 -0.06 19.38
C ILE A 56 -23.67 1.22 20.11
N SER A 57 -23.79 2.32 19.38
CA SER A 57 -24.15 3.62 19.95
C SER A 57 -24.79 4.53 18.91
N TYR A 58 -25.43 5.62 19.34
CA TYR A 58 -26.03 6.60 18.43
C TYR A 58 -25.01 7.24 17.47
N SER A 59 -23.74 7.38 17.86
CA SER A 59 -22.70 7.98 17.02
C SER A 59 -22.15 7.03 15.95
N THR A 60 -22.40 5.72 16.07
CA THR A 60 -21.82 4.70 15.18
C THR A 60 -22.86 3.90 14.41
N ILE A 61 -24.13 3.95 14.83
CA ILE A 61 -25.19 3.10 14.26
C ILE A 61 -25.40 3.32 12.75
N HIS A 62 -25.21 4.53 12.25
CA HIS A 62 -25.33 4.83 10.83
C HIS A 62 -24.32 4.04 9.98
N LYS A 63 -23.13 3.74 10.53
CA LYS A 63 -22.10 2.97 9.82
C LYS A 63 -22.49 1.50 9.64
N TYR A 64 -23.38 0.98 10.48
CA TYR A 64 -23.92 -0.37 10.29
C TYR A 64 -24.70 -0.50 8.98
N PHE A 65 -25.28 0.59 8.48
CA PHE A 65 -25.98 0.59 7.19
C PHE A 65 -25.01 0.39 6.03
N GLU A 66 -23.76 0.88 6.16
CA GLU A 66 -22.71 0.78 5.13
C GLU A 66 -22.03 -0.60 5.10
N ILE A 67 -21.80 -1.21 6.27
CA ILE A 67 -21.07 -2.48 6.36
C ILE A 67 -21.98 -3.72 6.24
N SER A 68 -23.29 -3.55 6.39
CA SER A 68 -24.26 -4.64 6.31
C SER A 68 -24.51 -5.08 4.87
N LYS A 69 -24.83 -6.37 4.71
CA LYS A 69 -25.35 -6.90 3.44
C LYS A 69 -26.86 -7.01 3.51
N LEU A 70 -27.54 -6.54 2.48
CA LEU A 70 -28.99 -6.62 2.36
C LEU A 70 -29.39 -7.72 1.40
N GLN A 71 -30.42 -8.47 1.79
CA GLN A 71 -31.10 -9.41 0.92
C GLN A 71 -32.58 -9.13 0.96
N VAL A 72 -33.21 -9.08 -0.20
CA VAL A 72 -34.65 -8.91 -0.32
C VAL A 72 -35.22 -10.19 -0.90
N LEU A 73 -36.17 -10.79 -0.18
CA LEU A 73 -36.82 -12.04 -0.55
C LEU A 73 -38.33 -11.82 -0.53
N LEU A 74 -39.02 -12.35 -1.54
CA LEU A 74 -40.48 -12.39 -1.55
C LEU A 74 -40.91 -13.85 -1.32
N SER A 75 -41.66 -14.08 -0.25
CA SER A 75 -42.20 -15.40 0.08
C SER A 75 -43.72 -15.31 0.16
N GLY A 76 -44.39 -15.71 -0.91
CA GLY A 76 -45.84 -15.52 -1.07
C GLY A 76 -46.18 -14.03 -1.14
N THR A 77 -46.93 -13.54 -0.14
CA THR A 77 -47.30 -12.12 -0.01
C THR A 77 -46.43 -11.36 1.00
N ILE A 78 -45.38 -11.98 1.55
CA ILE A 78 -44.51 -11.38 2.56
C ILE A 78 -43.19 -10.97 1.90
N LEU A 79 -42.89 -9.67 1.98
CA LEU A 79 -41.60 -9.10 1.59
C LEU A 79 -40.67 -9.09 2.81
N ILE A 80 -39.53 -9.76 2.69
CA ILE A 80 -38.56 -9.94 3.78
C ILE A 80 -37.28 -9.20 3.43
N PHE A 81 -36.85 -8.32 4.32
CA PHE A 81 -35.54 -7.67 4.28
C PHE A 81 -34.60 -8.38 5.27
N GLY A 82 -33.67 -9.16 4.76
CA GLY A 82 -32.60 -9.77 5.53
C GLY A 82 -31.42 -8.81 5.65
N ILE A 83 -31.13 -8.35 6.87
CA ILE A 83 -29.97 -7.50 7.17
C ILE A 83 -28.89 -8.39 7.80
N SER A 84 -27.82 -8.63 7.05
CA SER A 84 -26.68 -9.43 7.50
C SER A 84 -25.56 -8.52 7.97
N ILE A 85 -25.32 -8.51 9.28
CA ILE A 85 -24.27 -7.72 9.91
C ILE A 85 -23.01 -8.58 10.03
N PRO A 86 -21.85 -8.11 9.52
CA PRO A 86 -20.60 -8.83 9.71
C PRO A 86 -20.21 -8.81 11.18
N LEU A 87 -19.73 -9.96 11.68
CA LEU A 87 -19.05 -10.05 12.97
C LEU A 87 -17.54 -10.15 12.73
N VAL A 88 -16.77 -9.68 13.70
CA VAL A 88 -15.31 -9.73 13.68
C VAL A 88 -14.78 -10.59 14.81
N GLU A 89 -13.62 -11.19 14.60
CA GLU A 89 -12.86 -11.87 15.65
C GLU A 89 -12.21 -10.83 16.58
N GLU A 90 -11.78 -11.27 17.77
CA GLU A 90 -11.07 -10.42 18.73
C GLU A 90 -9.65 -10.00 18.25
N LEU A 91 -9.10 -10.72 17.26
CA LEU A 91 -7.74 -10.48 16.78
C LEU A 91 -7.63 -9.19 15.97
N ASN A 92 -6.84 -8.26 16.48
CA ASN A 92 -6.48 -7.02 15.80
C ASN A 92 -5.16 -7.16 15.05
N TYR A 93 -5.08 -6.51 13.88
CA TYR A 93 -3.91 -6.52 13.02
C TYR A 93 -3.46 -5.09 12.70
N ASN A 94 -2.14 -4.90 12.68
CA ASN A 94 -1.52 -3.69 12.15
C ASN A 94 -1.35 -3.86 10.63
N LEU A 95 -1.90 -2.92 9.87
CA LEU A 95 -1.78 -2.86 8.42
C LEU A 95 -0.51 -2.11 8.02
N PHE A 96 0.36 -2.76 7.24
CA PHE A 96 1.56 -2.17 6.65
C PHE A 96 1.42 -2.10 5.13
N LYS A 97 1.79 -0.96 4.56
CA LYS A 97 2.11 -0.85 3.13
C LYS A 97 3.62 -1.02 2.98
N LEU A 98 4.05 -1.99 2.17
CA LEU A 98 5.46 -2.31 1.99
C LEU A 98 6.06 -1.50 0.85
N LEU A 99 7.22 -0.90 1.10
CA LEU A 99 7.95 -0.09 0.11
C LEU A 99 9.38 -0.61 0.00
N PRO A 100 9.91 -0.87 -1.20
CA PRO A 100 11.34 -1.13 -1.37
C PRO A 100 12.11 0.15 -1.09
N LEU A 101 13.17 0.07 -0.28
CA LEU A 101 14.04 1.19 0.03
C LEU A 101 15.46 0.93 -0.49
N PRO A 102 15.87 1.58 -1.60
CA PRO A 102 17.23 1.46 -2.12
C PRO A 102 18.28 2.07 -1.19
N VAL A 103 19.33 1.30 -0.93
CA VAL A 103 20.48 1.69 -0.11
C VAL A 103 21.71 1.77 -1.00
N SER A 104 22.42 2.91 -0.95
CA SER A 104 23.64 3.13 -1.75
C SER A 104 24.82 2.32 -1.23
N HIS A 105 25.61 1.78 -2.16
CA HIS A 105 26.88 1.14 -1.90
C HIS A 105 28.02 2.15 -1.97
N SER A 106 28.74 2.37 -0.87
CA SER A 106 30.00 3.13 -0.82
C SER A 106 29.98 4.48 -1.56
N SER A 107 28.86 5.21 -1.51
CA SER A 107 28.67 6.49 -2.22
C SER A 107 28.85 6.40 -3.74
N SER A 108 28.52 5.25 -4.32
CA SER A 108 28.42 5.04 -5.76
C SER A 108 26.97 5.15 -6.24
N ASN A 109 26.78 5.14 -7.56
CA ASN A 109 25.46 5.05 -8.18
C ASN A 109 24.89 3.62 -8.12
N LEU A 110 25.51 2.69 -7.37
CA LEU A 110 24.98 1.34 -7.14
C LEU A 110 24.10 1.33 -5.89
N TYR A 111 22.90 0.80 -6.04
CA TYR A 111 21.91 0.69 -4.99
C TYR A 111 21.40 -0.73 -4.88
N SER A 112 21.14 -1.19 -3.66
CA SER A 112 20.44 -2.46 -3.43
C SER A 112 19.20 -2.27 -2.60
N TYR A 113 18.19 -3.07 -2.91
CA TYR A 113 16.91 -3.10 -2.19
C TYR A 113 16.36 -4.52 -2.18
N ILE A 114 15.51 -4.81 -1.19
CA ILE A 114 14.68 -6.00 -1.19
C ILE A 114 13.37 -5.64 -1.90
N GLU A 115 12.98 -6.45 -2.87
CA GLU A 115 11.71 -6.30 -3.57
C GLU A 115 10.59 -6.98 -2.76
N PRO A 116 9.56 -6.23 -2.30
CA PRO A 116 8.40 -6.83 -1.68
C PRO A 116 7.67 -7.75 -2.66
N THR A 117 7.41 -8.97 -2.22
CA THR A 117 6.57 -9.97 -2.90
C THR A 117 5.09 -9.60 -2.85
N ILE A 118 4.70 -8.80 -1.83
CA ILE A 118 3.35 -8.29 -1.63
C ILE A 118 3.35 -6.81 -1.22
N PRO A 119 2.35 -6.02 -1.63
CA PRO A 119 2.27 -4.60 -1.29
C PRO A 119 1.67 -4.31 0.09
N TYR A 120 0.82 -5.21 0.63
CA TYR A 120 0.16 -5.03 1.93
C TYR A 120 0.35 -6.24 2.83
N LEU A 121 0.74 -5.96 4.08
CA LEU A 121 0.97 -6.97 5.10
C LEU A 121 0.19 -6.60 6.36
N LEU A 122 -0.63 -7.52 6.85
CA LEU A 122 -1.32 -7.37 8.13
C LEU A 122 -0.63 -8.29 9.13
N ILE A 123 -0.19 -7.75 10.27
CA ILE A 123 0.44 -8.54 11.34
C ILE A 123 -0.36 -8.34 12.61
N SER A 124 -0.77 -9.45 13.22
CA SER A 124 -1.48 -9.43 14.49
C SER A 124 -0.68 -8.66 15.55
N THR A 125 -1.36 -8.00 16.50
CA THR A 125 -0.67 -7.26 17.58
C THR A 125 0.25 -8.16 18.42
N SER A 126 -0.04 -9.46 18.50
CA SER A 126 0.80 -10.48 19.15
C SER A 126 1.96 -10.99 18.28
N LYS A 127 2.02 -10.58 17.00
CA LYS A 127 2.98 -11.04 15.98
C LYS A 127 2.98 -12.55 15.71
N VAL A 128 1.92 -13.25 16.10
CA VAL A 128 1.80 -14.72 15.90
C VAL A 128 1.21 -15.05 14.53
N TYR A 129 0.29 -14.21 14.06
CA TYR A 129 -0.40 -14.36 12.80
C TYR A 129 -0.12 -13.20 11.86
N TYR A 130 -0.11 -13.50 10.56
CA TYR A 130 -0.06 -12.51 9.51
C TYR A 130 -1.03 -12.85 8.37
N VAL A 131 -1.36 -11.84 7.57
CA VAL A 131 -2.10 -11.97 6.31
C VAL A 131 -1.36 -11.19 5.24
N ALA A 132 -1.08 -11.86 4.12
CA ALA A 132 -0.50 -11.25 2.94
C ALA A 132 -1.60 -10.82 1.95
N MET A 133 -1.60 -9.56 1.51
CA MET A 133 -2.63 -9.02 0.62
C MET A 133 -2.03 -8.27 -0.57
N ARG A 134 -2.63 -8.47 -1.76
CA ARG A 134 -2.26 -7.74 -2.99
C ARG A 134 -2.93 -6.37 -3.09
N ASP A 135 -4.11 -6.24 -2.50
CA ASP A 135 -4.87 -5.02 -2.45
C ASP A 135 -5.82 -5.07 -1.24
N LEU A 136 -6.47 -3.94 -0.95
CA LEU A 136 -7.42 -3.78 0.16
C LEU A 136 -8.88 -3.84 -0.31
N SER A 137 -9.17 -4.38 -1.50
CA SER A 137 -10.53 -4.40 -2.07
C SER A 137 -11.52 -5.21 -1.26
N THR A 138 -11.05 -6.22 -0.52
CA THR A 138 -11.87 -7.03 0.39
C THR A 138 -12.05 -6.39 1.77
N CYS A 139 -11.44 -5.23 2.00
CA CYS A 139 -11.52 -4.48 3.24
C CYS A 139 -12.50 -3.31 3.12
N THR A 140 -13.36 -3.18 4.13
CA THR A 140 -14.28 -2.05 4.27
C THR A 140 -13.74 -1.12 5.34
N LYS A 141 -13.54 0.14 4.99
CA LYS A 141 -13.09 1.17 5.91
C LYS A 141 -14.23 1.53 6.89
N THR A 142 -13.97 1.50 8.19
CA THR A 142 -14.99 1.77 9.22
C THR A 142 -14.78 3.10 9.94
N THR A 143 -13.53 3.45 10.19
CA THR A 143 -13.12 4.76 10.72
C THR A 143 -11.98 5.30 9.87
N GLU A 144 -11.39 6.44 10.23
CA GLU A 144 -10.26 6.97 9.45
C GLU A 144 -9.07 6.01 9.37
N ASP A 145 -8.86 5.22 10.43
CA ASP A 145 -7.68 4.37 10.64
C ASP A 145 -8.00 2.87 10.74
N GLU A 146 -9.28 2.48 10.75
CA GLU A 146 -9.69 1.08 10.91
C GLU A 146 -10.37 0.51 9.66
N TYR A 147 -10.08 -0.77 9.43
CA TYR A 147 -10.59 -1.54 8.31
C TYR A 147 -11.08 -2.89 8.80
N ILE A 148 -12.14 -3.39 8.15
CA ILE A 148 -12.64 -4.74 8.34
C ILE A 148 -12.43 -5.50 7.04
N CYS A 149 -11.58 -6.51 7.07
CA CYS A 149 -11.26 -7.32 5.92
C CYS A 149 -12.04 -8.63 5.93
N LYS A 150 -12.54 -9.04 4.76
CA LYS A 150 -13.25 -10.32 4.57
C LYS A 150 -12.31 -11.37 3.99
N ASN A 151 -12.50 -12.63 4.36
CA ASN A 151 -11.81 -13.80 3.82
C ASN A 151 -10.27 -13.74 3.89
N SER A 152 -9.72 -13.06 4.89
CA SER A 152 -8.28 -13.03 5.14
C SER A 152 -7.87 -14.29 5.90
N GLN A 153 -7.31 -15.28 5.20
CA GLN A 153 -6.75 -16.46 5.86
C GLN A 153 -5.49 -16.05 6.64
N ALA A 154 -5.60 -16.02 7.96
CA ALA A 154 -4.47 -15.77 8.83
C ALA A 154 -3.52 -16.98 8.85
N ILE A 155 -2.24 -16.74 8.63
CA ILE A 155 -1.18 -17.75 8.63
C ILE A 155 -0.31 -17.54 9.86
N ARG A 156 0.10 -18.64 10.51
CA ARG A 156 1.05 -18.56 11.62
C ARG A 156 2.44 -18.21 11.09
N VAL A 157 3.06 -17.20 11.72
CA VAL A 157 4.40 -16.75 11.38
C VAL A 157 5.44 -17.88 11.44
N GLN A 158 5.28 -18.82 12.38
CA GLN A 158 6.21 -19.94 12.55
C GLN A 158 6.13 -21.00 11.45
N GLU A 159 5.01 -21.10 10.73
CA GLU A 159 4.79 -22.18 9.76
C GLU A 159 5.38 -21.82 8.40
N HIS A 160 5.13 -20.60 7.91
CA HIS A 160 5.50 -20.19 6.55
C HIS A 160 5.83 -18.68 6.47
N PRO A 161 6.87 -18.16 7.17
CA PRO A 161 7.14 -16.73 7.11
C PRO A 161 7.60 -16.32 5.71
N VAL A 162 6.85 -15.44 5.04
CA VAL A 162 7.35 -14.73 3.86
C VAL A 162 8.48 -13.78 4.28
N CYS A 163 9.33 -13.40 3.32
CA CYS A 163 10.50 -12.53 3.55
C CYS A 163 10.17 -11.34 4.46
N GLU A 164 9.10 -10.59 4.16
CA GLU A 164 8.75 -9.35 4.82
C GLU A 164 8.28 -9.55 6.26
N VAL A 165 7.58 -10.66 6.52
CA VAL A 165 7.23 -11.08 7.88
C VAL A 165 8.48 -11.40 8.67
N PHE A 166 9.42 -12.13 8.08
CA PHE A 166 10.67 -12.47 8.74
C PHE A 166 11.50 -11.23 9.06
N LEU A 167 11.60 -10.28 8.12
CA LEU A 167 12.29 -9.00 8.33
C LEU A 167 11.67 -8.18 9.47
N TYR A 168 10.35 -8.24 9.66
CA TYR A 168 9.65 -7.47 10.69
C TYR A 168 9.65 -8.13 12.08
N VAL A 169 9.44 -9.44 12.15
CA VAL A 169 9.22 -10.15 13.43
C VAL A 169 10.54 -10.62 14.05
N SER A 170 11.53 -10.96 13.24
CA SER A 170 12.76 -11.59 13.70
C SER A 170 13.89 -10.58 13.92
N ILE A 171 14.77 -10.87 14.87
CA ILE A 171 16.06 -10.18 14.99
C ILE A 171 17.01 -10.83 13.98
N ILE A 172 17.20 -10.17 12.85
CA ILE A 172 17.99 -10.71 11.75
C ILE A 172 19.43 -10.19 11.78
N LYS A 173 20.38 -11.09 11.55
CA LYS A 173 21.79 -10.75 11.32
C LYS A 173 22.18 -10.84 9.84
N LYS A 174 21.40 -11.61 9.09
CA LYS A 174 21.57 -11.86 7.66
C LYS A 174 20.18 -11.89 7.02
N ILE A 175 20.06 -11.36 5.82
CA ILE A 175 18.86 -11.38 5.00
C ILE A 175 18.59 -12.85 4.59
N PRO A 176 17.35 -13.36 4.75
CA PRO A 176 16.97 -14.69 4.28
C PRO A 176 17.24 -14.90 2.79
N GLU A 177 17.60 -16.11 2.40
CA GLU A 177 17.85 -16.45 0.98
C GLU A 177 16.58 -16.30 0.11
N ASP A 178 15.40 -16.49 0.70
CA ASP A 178 14.11 -16.33 0.02
C ASP A 178 13.73 -14.85 -0.24
N CYS A 179 14.47 -13.89 0.33
CA CYS A 179 14.27 -12.49 0.05
C CYS A 179 14.91 -12.11 -1.29
N LEU A 180 14.08 -11.67 -2.24
CA LEU A 180 14.58 -11.21 -3.54
C LEU A 180 15.27 -9.84 -3.41
N ALA A 181 16.58 -9.87 -3.27
CA ALA A 181 17.42 -8.68 -3.33
C ALA A 181 17.78 -8.34 -4.78
N LYS A 182 17.73 -7.06 -5.12
CA LYS A 182 18.10 -6.53 -6.44
C LYS A 182 19.15 -5.45 -6.27
N THR A 183 20.08 -5.38 -7.23
CA THR A 183 21.09 -4.31 -7.31
C THR A 183 20.96 -3.58 -8.64
N VAL A 184 21.00 -2.25 -8.59
CA VAL A 184 20.83 -1.38 -9.76
C VAL A 184 21.86 -0.26 -9.78
N LYS A 185 22.36 0.09 -10.96
CA LYS A 185 23.16 1.31 -11.20
C LYS A 185 22.23 2.46 -11.66
N ALA A 186 21.90 3.38 -10.77
CA ALA A 186 20.94 4.45 -11.03
C ALA A 186 21.32 5.77 -10.34
N ASN A 187 20.81 6.87 -10.90
CA ASN A 187 20.81 8.20 -10.29
C ASN A 187 19.38 8.53 -9.85
N PHE A 188 19.14 8.49 -8.54
CA PHE A 188 17.85 8.73 -7.91
C PHE A 188 17.65 10.20 -7.49
N GLU A 189 16.46 10.70 -7.80
CA GLU A 189 15.84 11.85 -7.16
C GLU A 189 14.36 11.51 -6.98
N ILE A 190 14.07 10.80 -5.89
CA ILE A 190 12.74 10.28 -5.57
C ILE A 190 12.18 11.05 -4.38
N TRP A 191 10.91 11.45 -4.51
CA TRP A 191 10.08 12.00 -3.45
C TRP A 191 8.82 11.16 -3.35
N HIS A 192 8.79 10.22 -2.40
CA HIS A 192 7.63 9.37 -2.18
C HIS A 192 6.74 9.98 -1.09
N PRO A 193 5.50 10.40 -1.41
CA PRO A 193 4.60 10.98 -0.41
C PRO A 193 4.15 9.92 0.60
N LEU A 194 4.22 10.30 1.87
CA LEU A 194 3.68 9.56 3.00
C LEU A 194 2.56 10.39 3.65
N GLU A 195 2.05 9.88 4.78
CA GLU A 195 1.02 10.55 5.56
C GLU A 195 1.60 11.71 6.40
N LYS A 196 0.75 12.62 6.86
CA LYS A 196 1.12 13.77 7.71
C LYS A 196 2.18 14.69 7.10
N ASN A 197 2.01 15.11 5.84
CA ASN A 197 2.95 16.00 5.16
C ASN A 197 4.40 15.53 5.29
N THR A 198 4.60 14.21 5.15
CA THR A 198 5.93 13.60 5.24
C THR A 198 6.24 12.97 3.89
N TRP A 199 7.49 13.08 3.46
CA TRP A 199 7.99 12.45 2.24
C TRP A 199 9.20 11.59 2.57
N LEU A 200 9.22 10.38 2.04
CA LEU A 200 10.42 9.56 1.98
C LEU A 200 11.20 9.97 0.75
N PHE A 201 12.40 10.49 0.95
CA PHE A 201 13.26 10.95 -0.13
C PHE A 201 14.46 10.03 -0.34
N LEU A 202 14.92 9.95 -1.58
CA LEU A 202 16.16 9.28 -1.99
C LEU A 202 16.86 10.12 -3.06
N MET A 203 18.10 10.53 -2.75
CA MET A 203 18.93 11.45 -3.50
C MET A 203 20.30 10.81 -3.75
N SER A 204 20.67 10.63 -5.01
CA SER A 204 22.04 10.22 -5.38
C SER A 204 23.04 11.35 -5.21
N ASN A 205 22.62 12.58 -5.50
CA ASN A 205 23.44 13.77 -5.34
C ASN A 205 22.81 14.71 -4.33
N PRO A 206 23.60 15.53 -3.61
CA PRO A 206 23.05 16.59 -2.78
C PRO A 206 22.11 17.50 -3.57
N THR A 207 20.89 17.69 -3.08
CA THR A 207 19.85 18.46 -3.76
C THR A 207 19.43 19.63 -2.85
N PRO A 208 19.49 20.88 -3.33
CA PRO A 208 18.98 22.03 -2.60
C PRO A 208 17.45 22.01 -2.56
N LEU A 209 16.89 22.28 -1.39
CA LEU A 209 15.47 22.39 -1.12
C LEU A 209 15.19 23.74 -0.44
N THR A 210 14.35 24.54 -1.06
CA THR A 210 13.91 25.83 -0.54
C THR A 210 12.54 25.69 0.12
N LEU A 211 12.44 25.94 1.42
CA LEU A 211 11.20 25.93 2.20
C LEU A 211 10.62 27.35 2.30
N SER A 212 9.33 27.47 2.05
CA SER A 212 8.58 28.72 2.16
C SER A 212 7.27 28.50 2.90
N CYS A 213 7.11 29.18 4.02
CA CYS A 213 5.90 29.20 4.86
C CYS A 213 5.31 30.61 4.87
N GLN A 214 3.99 30.74 5.09
CA GLN A 214 3.28 32.02 4.97
C GLN A 214 3.81 33.13 5.89
N ASP A 215 4.35 32.78 7.07
CA ASP A 215 4.77 33.71 8.12
C ASP A 215 6.27 33.65 8.46
N SER A 216 7.10 32.99 7.64
CA SER A 216 8.53 32.75 7.95
C SER A 216 9.49 33.14 6.84
N GLN A 217 10.76 33.30 7.21
CA GLN A 217 11.84 33.48 6.23
C GLN A 217 11.97 32.21 5.38
N ILE A 218 12.31 32.42 4.11
CA ILE A 218 12.66 31.32 3.21
C ILE A 218 13.92 30.65 3.76
N GLU A 219 13.88 29.33 3.90
CA GLU A 219 15.01 28.53 4.38
C GLU A 219 15.50 27.62 3.27
N ASP A 220 16.81 27.60 3.03
CA ASP A 220 17.43 26.68 2.09
C ASP A 220 18.16 25.58 2.85
N ILE A 221 17.80 24.33 2.57
CA ILE A 221 18.43 23.14 3.15
C ILE A 221 18.99 22.24 2.05
N GLU A 222 20.08 21.54 2.35
CA GLU A 222 20.69 20.59 1.44
C GLU A 222 20.31 19.16 1.84
N ILE A 223 19.57 18.47 0.98
CA ILE A 223 19.09 17.11 1.20
C ILE A 223 20.06 16.11 0.57
N LYS A 224 20.45 15.07 1.33
CA LYS A 224 21.45 14.07 0.91
C LYS A 224 21.01 12.66 1.24
N SER A 225 21.47 11.69 0.44
CA SER A 225 21.24 10.26 0.66
C SER A 225 19.76 9.90 0.73
N SER A 226 19.23 9.55 1.90
CA SER A 226 17.83 9.14 2.04
C SER A 226 17.34 9.44 3.43
N GLY A 227 16.05 9.74 3.57
CA GLY A 227 15.47 10.04 4.86
C GLY A 227 14.00 10.42 4.77
N LEU A 228 13.45 10.82 5.92
CA LEU A 228 12.11 11.37 6.02
C LEU A 228 12.21 12.88 6.14
N LEU A 229 11.45 13.57 5.31
CA LEU A 229 11.25 15.02 5.39
C LEU A 229 9.81 15.28 5.78
N SER A 230 9.58 15.87 6.95
CA SER A 230 8.28 16.39 7.35
C SER A 230 8.25 17.89 7.19
N ILE A 231 7.23 18.40 6.52
CA ILE A 231 7.04 19.84 6.28
C ILE A 231 5.82 20.30 7.08
N GLU A 232 5.95 21.44 7.74
CA GLU A 232 4.86 22.03 8.51
C GLU A 232 3.65 22.37 7.63
N PRO A 233 2.41 22.27 8.17
CA PRO A 233 1.20 22.60 7.42
C PRO A 233 1.26 23.98 6.77
N PHE A 234 0.72 24.10 5.56
CA PHE A 234 0.68 25.33 4.76
C PHE A 234 2.04 25.84 4.26
N CYS A 235 3.13 25.11 4.50
CA CYS A 235 4.42 25.37 3.88
C CYS A 235 4.57 24.64 2.53
N LYS A 236 5.50 25.14 1.72
CA LYS A 236 5.88 24.55 0.44
C LYS A 236 7.38 24.36 0.37
N GLY A 237 7.81 23.21 -0.16
CA GLY A 237 9.19 22.91 -0.47
C GLY A 237 9.42 22.93 -1.98
N TYR A 238 10.45 23.63 -2.44
CA TYR A 238 10.79 23.73 -3.85
C TYR A 238 12.15 23.10 -4.11
N THR A 239 12.20 22.21 -5.09
CA THR A 239 13.43 21.66 -5.66
C THR A 239 13.48 22.02 -7.15
N GLN A 240 14.55 21.65 -7.83
CA GLN A 240 14.64 21.84 -9.29
C GLN A 240 13.61 21.01 -10.07
N THR A 241 13.09 19.92 -9.49
CA THR A 241 12.25 18.95 -10.23
C THR A 241 10.81 18.89 -9.73
N ILE A 242 10.56 19.17 -8.45
CA ILE A 242 9.24 19.04 -7.83
C ILE A 242 8.95 20.13 -6.79
N THR A 243 7.67 20.41 -6.59
CA THR A 243 7.15 21.18 -5.45
C THR A 243 6.44 20.24 -4.48
N LEU A 244 6.87 20.25 -3.23
CA LEU A 244 6.26 19.55 -2.11
C LEU A 244 5.27 20.49 -1.44
N GLN A 245 4.01 20.08 -1.29
CA GLN A 245 2.97 20.91 -0.69
C GLN A 245 2.40 20.23 0.54
N ALA A 246 2.55 20.87 1.70
CA ALA A 246 1.96 20.43 2.96
C ALA A 246 0.55 21.04 3.11
N PHE A 247 -0.44 20.16 3.34
CA PHE A 247 -1.82 20.56 3.57
C PHE A 247 -2.16 20.56 5.06
N SER A 248 -3.41 20.80 5.45
CA SER A 248 -3.81 20.86 6.86
C SER A 248 -3.47 19.59 7.63
N VAL A 249 -3.28 19.73 8.95
CA VAL A 249 -2.88 18.64 9.84
C VAL A 249 -3.88 17.48 9.74
N THR A 250 -3.38 16.31 9.38
CA THR A 250 -4.12 15.04 9.47
C THR A 250 -3.74 14.36 10.78
N THR A 251 -4.71 14.02 11.63
CA THR A 251 -4.51 13.49 12.99
C THR A 251 -4.35 11.96 13.05
N ARG A 252 -4.16 11.28 11.92
CA ARG A 252 -4.11 9.81 11.87
C ARG A 252 -2.93 9.22 12.62
N ASN A 253 -3.09 8.05 13.22
CA ASN A 253 -1.96 7.38 13.90
C ASN A 253 -1.17 6.51 12.93
N VAL A 254 -0.24 7.13 12.19
CA VAL A 254 0.68 6.44 11.27
C VAL A 254 2.07 6.34 11.89
N SER A 255 2.69 5.17 11.74
CA SER A 255 4.08 4.90 12.12
C SER A 255 4.86 4.37 10.90
N TYR A 256 6.15 4.68 10.88
CA TYR A 256 7.07 4.20 9.84
C TYR A 256 8.05 3.23 10.48
N TYR A 257 8.25 2.08 9.86
CA TYR A 257 9.16 1.05 10.35
C TYR A 257 10.13 0.65 9.24
N THR A 258 11.41 0.65 9.59
CA THR A 258 12.48 0.12 8.75
C THR A 258 13.15 -1.01 9.52
N PRO A 259 13.25 -2.23 8.95
CA PRO A 259 13.89 -3.31 9.66
C PRO A 259 15.39 -3.03 9.85
N ASP A 260 15.94 -3.43 10.99
CA ASP A 260 17.32 -3.14 11.39
C ASP A 260 18.28 -4.20 10.81
N TYR A 261 18.70 -3.98 9.55
CA TYR A 261 19.71 -4.79 8.87
C TYR A 261 20.51 -3.94 7.89
N ASN A 262 21.70 -4.44 7.54
CA ASN A 262 22.57 -3.77 6.58
C ASN A 262 22.69 -4.59 5.30
N ILE A 263 21.86 -4.26 4.31
CA ILE A 263 21.86 -4.91 2.99
C ILE A 263 23.20 -4.81 2.24
N VAL A 264 23.99 -3.77 2.52
CA VAL A 264 25.28 -3.53 1.85
C VAL A 264 26.36 -4.46 2.38
N LEU A 265 26.25 -4.92 3.64
CA LEU A 265 27.20 -5.84 4.25
C LEU A 265 26.83 -7.32 4.06
N ASP A 266 25.64 -7.60 3.55
CA ASP A 266 25.11 -8.95 3.38
C ASP A 266 25.68 -9.65 2.14
N ASP A 267 25.73 -10.98 2.16
CA ASP A 267 26.18 -11.83 1.05
C ASP A 267 25.22 -11.80 -0.15
N CYS A 268 23.94 -11.44 0.06
CA CYS A 268 22.94 -11.34 -1.00
C CYS A 268 23.33 -10.41 -2.15
N CYS A 269 24.21 -9.46 -1.86
CA CYS A 269 24.29 -8.20 -2.55
C CYS A 269 25.76 -7.89 -2.84
N LEU A 270 26.04 -7.07 -3.86
CA LEU A 270 27.42 -6.87 -4.34
C LEU A 270 28.38 -6.43 -3.21
N LYS A 271 29.19 -7.36 -2.71
CA LYS A 271 30.20 -7.12 -1.67
C LYS A 271 31.44 -6.48 -2.28
N LYS A 272 31.39 -5.17 -2.49
CA LYS A 272 32.43 -4.40 -3.22
C LYS A 272 32.62 -4.92 -4.65
N GLU A 273 33.18 -4.06 -5.49
CA GLU A 273 33.61 -4.39 -6.85
C GLU A 273 34.46 -5.66 -6.83
N ILE A 274 33.88 -6.81 -7.18
CA ILE A 274 34.68 -7.92 -7.64
C ILE A 274 35.38 -7.36 -8.87
N LYS A 275 36.69 -7.12 -8.76
CA LYS A 275 37.57 -6.80 -9.89
C LYS A 275 37.57 -8.00 -10.84
N LEU A 276 36.48 -8.20 -11.55
CA LEU A 276 36.48 -9.02 -12.74
C LEU A 276 37.42 -8.28 -13.70
N ASN A 277 38.45 -8.97 -14.20
CA ASN A 277 39.34 -8.47 -15.27
C ASN A 277 38.60 -8.41 -16.61
N ILE A 278 37.37 -7.91 -16.59
CA ILE A 278 36.51 -7.65 -17.73
C ILE A 278 36.41 -6.15 -17.72
N THR A 279 36.89 -5.48 -18.76
CA THR A 279 36.59 -4.05 -18.97
C THR A 279 35.08 -3.91 -18.96
N PRO A 280 34.47 -3.34 -17.90
CA PRO A 280 33.03 -3.24 -17.83
C PRO A 280 32.59 -2.38 -19.00
N LEU A 281 31.56 -2.80 -19.72
CA LEU A 281 30.85 -1.87 -20.59
C LEU A 281 30.40 -0.72 -19.69
N ASP A 282 30.90 0.50 -19.93
CA ASP A 282 30.67 1.64 -19.06
C ASP A 282 29.22 2.12 -19.25
N LEU A 283 28.29 1.40 -18.62
CA LEU A 283 26.87 1.68 -18.69
C LEU A 283 26.59 2.93 -17.87
N GLU A 284 26.03 3.94 -18.53
CA GLU A 284 25.56 5.15 -17.86
C GLU A 284 24.46 4.80 -16.85
N PRO A 285 24.49 5.39 -15.64
CA PRO A 285 23.45 5.18 -14.65
C PRO A 285 22.09 5.67 -15.17
N VAL A 286 21.04 4.88 -14.98
CA VAL A 286 19.69 5.28 -15.36
C VAL A 286 19.21 6.41 -14.45
N LYS A 287 18.78 7.54 -15.04
CA LYS A 287 18.18 8.64 -14.28
C LYS A 287 16.75 8.28 -13.90
N ILE A 288 16.47 8.24 -12.59
CA ILE A 288 15.16 7.92 -12.03
C ILE A 288 14.67 9.12 -11.23
N THR A 289 13.69 9.82 -11.80
CA THR A 289 13.01 10.99 -11.22
C THR A 289 11.50 10.74 -11.21
N ASN A 290 10.79 11.24 -10.20
CA ASN A 290 9.32 11.21 -10.12
C ASN A 290 8.69 9.79 -10.14
N LEU A 291 9.46 8.76 -9.79
CA LEU A 291 8.96 7.38 -9.65
C LEU A 291 8.55 7.13 -8.20
N LYS A 292 7.42 6.47 -7.97
CA LYS A 292 7.08 6.01 -6.61
C LYS A 292 7.89 4.76 -6.27
N LEU A 293 8.27 4.60 -5.00
CA LEU A 293 9.09 3.46 -4.58
C LEU A 293 8.41 2.10 -4.83
N ASP A 294 7.09 2.01 -4.66
CA ASP A 294 6.31 0.82 -4.99
C ASP A 294 6.31 0.45 -6.49
N GLU A 295 6.80 1.34 -7.35
CA GLU A 295 6.94 1.13 -8.80
C GLU A 295 8.39 0.84 -9.23
N LEU A 296 9.32 0.69 -8.28
CA LEU A 296 10.74 0.50 -8.58
C LEU A 296 11.02 -0.79 -9.39
N ASN A 297 10.18 -1.81 -9.23
CA ASN A 297 10.22 -3.02 -10.05
C ASN A 297 9.99 -2.74 -11.55
N PHE A 298 9.18 -1.74 -11.92
CA PHE A 298 8.96 -1.34 -13.30
C PHE A 298 10.15 -0.58 -13.89
N ALA A 299 10.91 0.16 -13.07
CA ALA A 299 12.19 0.72 -13.51
C ALA A 299 13.18 -0.40 -13.89
N ASN A 300 13.11 -1.53 -13.20
CA ASN A 300 13.86 -2.73 -13.55
C ASN A 300 13.44 -3.32 -14.91
N HIS A 301 12.19 -3.17 -15.35
CA HIS A 301 11.78 -3.64 -16.68
C HIS A 301 12.49 -2.86 -17.81
N LYS A 302 12.80 -1.57 -17.62
CA LYS A 302 13.65 -0.82 -18.58
C LYS A 302 15.09 -1.32 -18.59
N LEU A 303 15.58 -1.85 -17.47
CA LEU A 303 16.90 -2.49 -17.36
C LEU A 303 16.90 -3.90 -17.93
N ASN A 304 15.83 -4.68 -17.74
CA ASN A 304 15.67 -5.99 -18.37
C ASN A 304 15.66 -5.89 -19.90
N GLN A 305 15.10 -4.82 -20.47
CA GLN A 305 15.20 -4.54 -21.91
C GLN A 305 16.65 -4.30 -22.38
N LEU A 306 17.51 -3.76 -21.51
CA LEU A 306 18.94 -3.64 -21.77
C LEU A 306 19.66 -4.99 -21.67
N ASP A 307 19.26 -5.85 -20.74
CA ASP A 307 19.76 -7.23 -20.64
C ASP A 307 19.39 -8.05 -21.88
N ASP A 308 18.15 -7.94 -22.37
CA ASP A 308 17.71 -8.57 -23.63
C ASP A 308 18.56 -8.07 -24.82
N LEU A 309 18.86 -6.76 -24.87
CA LEU A 309 19.71 -6.17 -25.91
C LEU A 309 21.18 -6.64 -25.80
N LEU A 310 21.69 -6.82 -24.59
CA LEU A 310 23.02 -7.39 -24.32
C LEU A 310 23.09 -8.85 -24.75
N ASP A 311 22.06 -9.64 -24.44
CA ASP A 311 21.95 -11.04 -24.83
C ASP A 311 21.90 -11.21 -26.35
N ILE A 312 21.22 -10.29 -27.05
CA ILE A 312 21.20 -10.22 -28.52
C ILE A 312 22.59 -9.87 -29.08
N GLN A 313 23.33 -8.95 -28.45
CA GLN A 313 24.68 -8.57 -28.88
C GLN A 313 25.71 -9.69 -28.63
N LEU A 314 25.62 -10.38 -27.50
CA LEU A 314 26.51 -11.49 -27.13
C LEU A 314 26.26 -12.76 -27.96
N LYS A 315 25.04 -12.93 -28.50
CA LYS A 315 24.69 -14.03 -29.42
C LYS A 315 25.05 -13.76 -30.88
N LYS A 316 25.60 -12.60 -31.24
CA LYS A 316 26.11 -12.38 -32.61
C LYS A 316 27.38 -13.22 -32.82
N PRO A 317 27.47 -14.01 -33.91
CA PRO A 317 28.63 -14.83 -34.17
C PRO A 317 29.88 -13.95 -34.34
N PHE A 318 30.92 -14.23 -33.56
CA PHE A 318 32.17 -13.46 -33.50
C PHE A 318 33.08 -13.67 -34.73
N ILE A 319 32.67 -14.54 -35.67
CA ILE A 319 33.41 -14.81 -36.91
C ILE A 319 32.50 -14.46 -38.08
N VAL A 320 32.78 -13.31 -38.71
CA VAL A 320 32.27 -12.99 -40.04
C VAL A 320 33.28 -13.54 -41.04
N GLN A 321 32.92 -14.60 -41.78
CA GLN A 321 33.74 -15.04 -42.90
C GLN A 321 33.69 -13.98 -44.01
N HIS A 322 34.77 -13.22 -44.14
CA HIS A 322 35.00 -12.43 -45.36
C HIS A 322 35.48 -13.35 -46.48
N VAL A 323 34.55 -13.95 -47.20
CA VAL A 323 34.86 -14.55 -48.49
C VAL A 323 34.97 -13.42 -49.51
N GLN A 324 36.20 -13.01 -49.84
CA GLN A 324 36.41 -12.21 -51.05
C GLN A 324 36.33 -13.14 -52.27
N PRO A 325 35.56 -12.78 -53.31
CA PRO A 325 35.53 -13.55 -54.54
C PRO A 325 36.83 -13.28 -55.32
N TRP A 326 37.64 -14.32 -55.49
CA TRP A 326 38.74 -14.31 -56.45
C TRP A 326 38.16 -14.32 -57.86
N ASN A 327 38.36 -13.24 -58.60
CA ASN A 327 38.14 -13.22 -60.05
C ASN A 327 39.37 -13.84 -60.72
N PHE A 328 39.15 -14.90 -61.50
CA PHE A 328 40.10 -15.40 -62.50
C PHE A 328 39.96 -14.66 -63.82
#